data_AF-A0A5S5DN67-F1
#
_entry.id   AF-A0A5S5DN67-F1
#
_cell.length_a   1.000
_cell.length_b   1.000
_cell.length_c   1.000
_cell.angle_alpha   90.00
_cell.angle_beta   90.00
_cell.angle_gamma   90.00
#
_symmetry.space_group_name_H-M   'P 1'
#
loop_
_entity.id
_entity.type
_entity.pdbx_description
1 polymer ?
#
loop_
_entity_poly.entity_id
_entity_poly.type
_entity_poly.pdbx_seq_one_letter_code
_entity_poly.pdbx_strand_id
1 'polypeptide(L)'
;MKTLFLKTALLLAVVTFFNCSNNDDPLNELPPITQTGANTFGCVINGEVLTPKGARGSLGGRGGPRKGLSAYYFQNKNFEIDAGNFRDSRGDNIYIYIYIYI
;
A
#
# COMPACT_ATOMS: atom_id res chain seq x y z
N MET A 1 -51.82 17.06 18.42
CA MET A 1 -51.38 17.49 17.07
C MET A 1 -49.92 17.95 17.05
N LYS A 2 -49.50 18.89 17.91
CA LYS A 2 -48.12 19.43 17.93
C LYS A 2 -47.02 18.39 18.24
N THR A 3 -47.30 17.44 19.14
CA THR A 3 -46.36 16.37 19.52
C THR A 3 -46.20 15.28 18.46
N LEU A 4 -47.21 15.08 17.61
CA LEU A 4 -47.15 14.14 16.49
C LEU A 4 -46.22 14.71 15.40
N PHE A 5 -46.39 15.99 15.06
CA PHE A 5 -45.52 16.71 14.13
C PHE A 5 -44.04 16.70 14.55
N LEU A 6 -43.76 16.91 15.86
CA LEU A 6 -42.39 16.91 16.37
C LEU A 6 -41.73 15.53 16.26
N LYS A 7 -42.48 14.45 16.50
CA LYS A 7 -41.99 13.07 16.34
C LYS A 7 -41.73 12.73 14.87
N THR A 8 -42.62 13.14 13.96
CA THR A 8 -42.44 12.92 12.51
C THR A 8 -41.24 13.70 11.97
N ALA A 9 -41.04 14.95 12.41
CA ALA A 9 -39.89 15.76 12.02
C ALA A 9 -38.56 15.17 12.53
N LEU A 10 -38.54 14.67 13.77
CA LEU A 10 -37.36 14.00 14.33
C LEU A 10 -37.03 12.70 13.58
N LEU A 11 -38.04 11.92 13.20
CA LEU A 11 -37.85 10.68 12.45
C LEU A 11 -37.32 10.96 11.03
N LEU A 12 -37.81 12.02 10.38
CA LEU A 12 -37.35 12.43 9.06
C LEU A 12 -35.90 12.95 9.09
N ALA A 13 -35.54 13.71 10.13
CA ALA A 13 -34.17 14.20 10.32
C ALA A 13 -33.18 13.03 10.47
N VAL A 14 -33.52 12.01 11.26
CA VAL A 14 -32.66 10.82 11.47
C VAL A 14 -32.40 10.09 10.16
N VAL A 15 -33.40 9.92 9.29
CA VAL A 15 -33.23 9.22 7.99
C VAL A 15 -32.35 10.00 7.01
N THR A 16 -32.36 11.34 7.06
CA THR A 16 -31.53 12.16 6.16
C THR A 16 -30.03 12.17 6.50
N PHE A 17 -29.63 11.80 7.72
CA PHE A 17 -28.21 11.76 8.13
C PHE A 17 -27.50 10.44 7.83
N PHE A 18 -28.19 9.39 7.36
CA PHE A 18 -27.60 8.07 7.10
C PHE A 18 -27.08 7.86 5.67
N ASN A 19 -27.10 8.87 4.80
CA ASN A 19 -26.79 8.72 3.36
C ASN A 19 -25.39 9.18 2.92
N CYS A 20 -24.39 9.10 3.81
CA CYS A 20 -22.99 9.24 3.41
C CYS A 20 -22.35 7.86 3.27
N SER A 21 -22.60 7.17 2.16
CA SER A 21 -21.69 6.14 1.67
C SER A 21 -20.75 6.80 0.67
N ASN A 22 -19.55 7.16 1.10
CA ASN A 22 -18.48 7.52 0.17
C ASN A 22 -18.04 6.21 -0.52
N ASN A 23 -18.78 5.79 -1.54
CA ASN A 23 -18.41 4.64 -2.37
C ASN A 23 -17.25 4.98 -3.32
N ASP A 24 -16.88 6.26 -3.40
CA ASP A 24 -15.78 6.79 -4.20
C ASP A 24 -14.41 6.60 -3.51
N ASP A 25 -14.20 5.49 -2.79
CA ASP A 25 -12.85 5.12 -2.37
C ASP A 25 -12.06 4.75 -3.63
N PRO A 26 -11.00 5.51 -4.00
CA PRO A 26 -10.19 5.21 -5.18
C PRO A 26 -9.60 3.79 -5.13
N LEU A 27 -9.48 3.19 -3.94
CA LEU A 27 -9.09 1.81 -3.77
C LEU A 27 -10.05 0.88 -4.53
N ASN A 28 -11.36 1.14 -4.53
CA ASN A 28 -12.38 0.30 -5.18
C ASN A 28 -12.25 0.25 -6.70
N GLU A 29 -11.55 1.20 -7.32
CA GLU A 29 -11.29 1.22 -8.76
C GLU A 29 -10.13 0.30 -9.16
N LEU A 30 -9.31 -0.12 -8.19
CA LEU A 30 -8.15 -0.95 -8.45
C LEU A 30 -8.54 -2.43 -8.59
N PRO A 31 -7.81 -3.21 -9.41
CA PRO A 31 -8.09 -4.64 -9.61
C PRO A 31 -8.12 -5.44 -8.29
N PRO A 32 -8.88 -6.55 -8.19
CA PRO A 32 -9.00 -7.32 -6.94
C PRO A 32 -7.67 -7.74 -6.29
N ILE A 33 -6.61 -7.95 -7.08
CA ILE A 33 -5.28 -8.30 -6.58
C ILE A 33 -4.62 -7.19 -5.74
N THR A 34 -5.01 -5.93 -5.90
CA THR A 34 -4.48 -4.81 -5.11
C THR A 34 -5.21 -4.63 -3.77
N GLN A 35 -6.42 -5.19 -3.64
CA GLN A 35 -7.29 -5.00 -2.46
C GLN A 35 -6.74 -5.68 -1.21
N THR A 36 -5.98 -6.77 -1.37
CA THR A 36 -5.43 -7.54 -0.26
C THR A 36 -4.05 -7.06 0.18
N GLY A 37 -3.40 -6.19 -0.61
CA GLY A 37 -2.06 -5.70 -0.31
C GLY A 37 -1.02 -6.83 -0.20
N ALA A 38 -1.15 -7.90 -1.01
CA ALA A 38 -0.31 -9.10 -0.94
C ALA A 38 1.20 -8.88 -1.16
N ASN A 39 1.62 -7.63 -1.46
CA ASN A 39 3.01 -7.21 -1.58
C ASN A 39 3.80 -8.06 -2.61
N THR A 40 3.11 -8.39 -3.70
CA THR A 40 3.58 -9.29 -4.76
C THR A 40 4.43 -8.51 -5.77
N PHE A 41 5.73 -8.49 -5.56
CA PHE A 41 6.70 -8.10 -6.57
C PHE A 41 7.52 -9.33 -6.98
N GLY A 42 7.83 -9.47 -8.27
CA GLY A 42 8.74 -10.48 -8.77
C GLY A 42 9.13 -10.20 -10.21
N CYS A 43 10.37 -10.52 -10.57
CA CYS A 43 10.88 -10.40 -11.93
C CYS A 43 11.96 -11.45 -12.19
N VAL A 44 12.33 -11.62 -13.47
CA VAL A 44 13.45 -12.47 -13.85
C VAL A 44 14.66 -11.58 -14.13
N ILE A 45 15.77 -11.82 -13.43
CA ILE A 45 17.04 -11.11 -13.58
C ILE A 45 18.08 -12.15 -13.99
N ASN A 46 18.73 -11.96 -15.14
CA ASN A 46 19.75 -12.88 -15.66
C ASN A 46 19.30 -14.36 -15.75
N GLY A 47 18.01 -14.61 -15.97
CA GLY A 47 17.45 -15.97 -16.04
C GLY A 47 17.06 -16.58 -14.68
N GLU A 48 17.27 -15.87 -13.58
CA GLU A 48 16.86 -16.29 -12.23
C GLU A 48 15.64 -15.51 -11.74
N VAL A 49 14.76 -16.16 -11.00
CA VAL A 49 13.55 -15.51 -10.45
C VAL A 49 13.90 -14.77 -9.17
N LEU A 50 13.73 -13.45 -9.18
CA LEU A 50 13.75 -12.63 -7.99
C LEU A 50 12.40 -12.69 -7.28
N THR A 51 12.39 -13.30 -6.10
CA THR A 51 11.34 -13.11 -5.09
C THR A 51 11.92 -12.30 -3.93
N PRO A 52 11.39 -11.09 -3.65
CA PRO A 52 11.90 -10.25 -2.58
C PRO A 52 11.86 -10.95 -1.21
N LYS A 53 12.98 -10.92 -0.49
CA LYS A 53 13.13 -11.58 0.82
C LYS A 53 13.84 -10.62 1.77
N GLY A 54 13.16 -10.27 2.85
CA GLY A 54 13.78 -9.51 3.92
C GLY A 54 14.81 -10.34 4.67
N ALA A 55 15.82 -9.67 5.22
CA ALA A 55 16.82 -10.28 6.09
C ALA A 55 16.88 -9.52 7.41
N ARG A 56 17.00 -10.29 8.50
CA ARG A 56 17.35 -9.71 9.79
C ARG A 56 18.84 -9.40 9.76
N GLY A 57 19.20 -8.15 10.06
CA GLY A 57 20.60 -7.80 10.27
C GLY A 57 21.21 -8.73 11.32
N SER A 58 22.44 -9.20 11.08
CA SER A 58 23.16 -9.96 12.11
C SER A 58 23.36 -9.07 13.33
N LEU A 59 23.19 -9.62 14.54
CA LEU A 59 23.58 -8.93 15.77
C LEU A 59 25.07 -8.58 15.65
N GLY A 60 25.38 -7.29 15.46
CA GLY A 60 26.75 -6.79 15.26
C GLY A 60 27.20 -6.52 13.82
N GLY A 61 26.35 -6.76 12.80
CA GLY A 61 26.64 -6.41 11.41
C GLY A 61 26.24 -4.98 11.06
N ARG A 62 27.00 -4.31 10.18
CA ARG A 62 26.67 -2.97 9.65
C ARG A 62 25.49 -3.07 8.67
N GLY A 63 24.29 -3.19 9.20
CA GLY A 63 23.05 -3.26 8.41
C GLY A 63 21.91 -3.72 9.29
N GLY A 64 20.98 -2.82 9.59
CA GLY A 64 19.74 -3.16 10.31
C GLY A 64 18.86 -4.14 9.51
N PRO A 65 17.70 -4.54 10.04
CA PRO A 65 16.76 -5.38 9.31
C PRO A 65 16.40 -4.75 7.96
N ARG A 66 16.60 -5.49 6.86
CA ARG A 66 16.25 -5.07 5.50
C ARG A 66 14.91 -5.71 5.12
N LYS A 67 13.96 -4.90 4.64
CA LYS A 67 12.72 -5.40 4.04
C LYS A 67 13.02 -5.85 2.61
N GLY A 68 12.43 -6.97 2.18
CA GLY A 68 12.64 -7.47 0.81
C GLY A 68 12.06 -6.52 -0.24
N LEU A 69 10.91 -5.90 0.04
CA LEU A 69 10.26 -4.94 -0.83
C LEU A 69 9.96 -3.67 -0.05
N SER A 70 10.37 -2.53 -0.59
CA SER A 70 10.12 -1.19 -0.03
C SER A 70 9.81 -0.20 -1.14
N ALA A 71 8.96 0.78 -0.83
CA ALA A 71 8.70 1.92 -1.67
C ALA A 71 9.03 3.19 -0.91
N TYR A 72 9.73 4.12 -1.58
CA TYR A 72 10.20 5.37 -1.01
C TYR A 72 9.74 6.54 -1.88
N TYR A 73 9.26 7.60 -1.24
CA TYR A 73 9.05 8.88 -1.90
C TYR A 73 10.02 9.89 -1.30
N PHE A 74 10.91 10.40 -2.12
CA PHE A 74 11.97 11.33 -1.72
C PHE A 74 11.55 12.78 -1.97
N GLN A 75 12.13 13.70 -1.21
CA GLN A 75 11.83 15.14 -1.33
C GLN A 75 12.14 15.72 -2.72
N ASN A 76 13.04 15.08 -3.47
CA ASN A 76 13.39 15.46 -4.84
C ASN A 76 12.41 14.93 -5.90
N LYS A 77 11.20 14.53 -5.51
CA LYS A 77 10.13 13.98 -6.37
C LYS A 77 10.49 12.64 -7.05
N ASN A 78 11.51 11.94 -6.54
CA ASN A 78 11.79 10.57 -6.95
C ASN A 78 10.94 9.61 -6.13
N PHE A 79 10.22 8.72 -6.81
CA PHE A 79 9.64 7.54 -6.22
C PHE A 79 10.51 6.33 -6.56
N GLU A 80 10.97 5.61 -5.55
CA GLU A 80 11.84 4.44 -5.70
C GLU A 80 11.12 3.20 -5.20
N ILE A 81 11.18 2.12 -5.97
CA ILE A 81 10.85 0.77 -5.52
C ILE A 81 12.15 -0.02 -5.40
N ASP A 82 12.49 -0.47 -4.19
CA ASP A 82 13.62 -1.35 -3.89
C ASP A 82 13.06 -2.75 -3.62
N ALA A 83 13.45 -3.72 -4.44
CA ALA A 83 12.99 -5.09 -4.35
C ALA A 83 14.18 -6.05 -4.44
N GLY A 84 14.54 -6.66 -3.31
CA GLY A 84 15.73 -7.49 -3.21
C GLY A 84 15.55 -8.76 -2.38
N ASN A 85 16.35 -9.76 -2.70
CA ASN A 85 16.52 -10.96 -1.90
C ASN A 85 17.71 -10.76 -0.95
N PHE A 86 17.50 -10.15 0.21
CA PHE A 86 18.61 -9.86 1.13
C PHE A 86 18.99 -11.04 2.02
N ARG A 87 18.27 -12.17 1.91
CA ARG A 87 18.40 -13.33 2.80
C ARG A 87 19.34 -14.39 2.25
N ASP A 88 19.37 -14.56 0.94
CA ASP A 88 20.15 -15.62 0.30
C ASP A 88 21.54 -15.08 -0.09
N SER A 89 22.57 -15.93 -0.08
CA SER A 89 23.97 -15.53 -0.27
C SER A 89 24.30 -14.97 -1.67
N ARG A 90 23.41 -15.18 -2.64
CA ARG A 90 23.47 -14.64 -4.02
C ARG A 90 22.19 -13.90 -4.37
N GLY A 91 21.65 -13.19 -3.40
CA GLY A 91 20.43 -12.46 -3.61
C GLY A 91 20.54 -11.35 -4.65
N ASP A 92 19.62 -11.34 -5.61
CA ASP A 92 19.48 -10.24 -6.55
C ASP A 92 18.77 -9.05 -5.93
N ASN A 93 19.01 -7.86 -6.51
CA ASN A 93 18.27 -6.65 -6.17
C ASN A 93 17.96 -5.85 -7.43
N ILE A 94 16.77 -5.24 -7.48
CA ILE A 94 16.35 -4.30 -8.51
C ILE A 94 15.84 -3.00 -7.88
N TYR A 95 16.23 -1.89 -8.50
CA TYR A 95 15.77 -0.55 -8.15
C TYR A 95 15.00 0.04 -9.33
N ILE A 96 13.76 0.46 -9.09
CA ILE A 96 12.94 1.16 -10.08
C ILE A 96 12.81 2.61 -9.63
N TYR A 97 13.38 3.52 -10.43
CA TYR A 97 13.28 4.96 -10.21
C TYR A 97 12.19 5.54 -11.11
N ILE A 98 11.19 6.16 -10.50
CA ILE A 98 10.12 6.87 -11.18
C ILE A 98 10.25 8.35 -10.81
N TYR A 99 10.52 9.18 -11.81
CA TYR A 99 10.52 10.63 -11.62
C TYR A 99 9.10 11.16 -11.80
N ILE A 100 8.54 11.80 -10.79
CA ILE A 100 7.17 12.32 -10.84
C ILE A 100 7.20 13.81 -11.19
N TYR A 101 6.72 14.14 -12.39
CA TYR A 101 6.40 15.51 -12.77
C TYR A 101 4.98 15.82 -12.29
N ILE A 102 4.89 16.64 -11.24
CA ILE A 102 3.65 17.26 -10.74
C ILE A 102 3.77 18.75 -10.95
#